data_AF-A0A1V1WA63-F1
#
_entry.id   AF-A0A1V1WA63-F1
#
_cell.length_a   1.000
_cell.length_b   1.000
_cell.length_c   1.000
_cell.angle_alpha   90.00
_cell.angle_beta   90.00
_cell.angle_gamma   90.00
#
_symmetry.space_group_name_H-M   'P 1'
#
loop_
_entity.id
_entity.type
_entity.pdbx_description
1 polymer ?
#
loop_
_entity_poly.entity_id
_entity_poly.type
_entity_poly.pdbx_seq_one_letter_code
_entity_poly.pdbx_strand_id
1 'polypeptide(L)'
;MDVSVPPLPDTAGSVAAQAIPPAAVTELVGPVPARLGTGDVVRVVGRGDGLTPLGDDIVCGWLAVHRAAGVDTPEIDAAVRSCLDRTTLLSATLLDCAIHGEVIAEFAAYVASLGSVAEPARAAALAAVGHTSGGGMLYGARLALTALQGVAA
;
A
#
# COMPACT_ATOMS: atom_id res chain seq x y z
N MET A 1 -13.64 1.59 6.76
CA MET A 1 -12.56 1.55 7.78
C MET A 1 -12.63 2.90 8.45
N ASP A 2 -12.67 3.01 9.77
CA ASP A 2 -13.02 4.33 10.36
C ASP A 2 -11.82 5.23 10.66
N VAL A 3 -10.61 4.84 10.25
CA VAL A 3 -9.38 5.61 10.47
C VAL A 3 -8.91 6.22 9.16
N SER A 4 -8.99 7.55 9.05
CA SER A 4 -8.33 8.28 7.97
C SER A 4 -6.80 8.17 8.11
N VAL A 5 -6.12 7.92 7.00
CA VAL A 5 -4.67 7.92 6.95
C VAL A 5 -4.14 9.32 7.32
N PRO A 6 -3.20 9.43 8.27
CA PRO A 6 -2.64 10.73 8.63
C PRO A 6 -1.81 11.28 7.47
N PRO A 7 -1.63 12.62 7.40
CA PRO A 7 -0.71 13.21 6.42
C PRO A 7 0.71 12.68 6.64
N LEU A 8 1.49 12.61 5.55
CA LEU A 8 2.91 12.24 5.65
C LEU A 8 3.65 13.24 6.57
N PRO A 9 4.50 12.77 7.49
CA PRO A 9 5.33 13.66 8.29
C PRO A 9 6.41 14.31 7.41
N ASP A 10 6.84 15.53 7.76
CA ASP A 10 7.86 16.29 7.00
C ASP A 10 9.18 15.50 6.82
N THR A 11 9.48 14.59 7.75
CA THR A 11 10.65 13.71 7.73
C THR A 11 10.56 12.56 6.74
N ALA A 12 9.38 12.26 6.20
CA ALA A 12 9.16 11.13 5.30
C ALA A 12 9.96 11.25 3.99
N GLY A 13 10.24 12.47 3.53
CA GLY A 13 11.02 12.74 2.31
C GLY A 13 12.45 12.19 2.35
N SER A 14 13.00 11.92 3.53
CA SER A 14 14.38 11.44 3.70
C SER A 14 14.54 9.91 3.71
N VAL A 15 13.45 9.13 3.76
CA VAL A 15 13.52 7.69 4.06
C VAL A 15 13.27 6.86 2.79
N ALA A 16 14.30 6.72 1.96
CA ALA A 16 14.31 5.75 0.87
C ALA A 16 14.73 4.37 1.38
N ALA A 17 13.85 3.67 2.09
CA ALA A 17 14.06 2.24 2.33
C ALA A 17 13.70 1.49 1.04
N GLN A 18 14.70 1.01 0.29
CA GLN A 18 14.49 0.16 -0.87
C GLN A 18 13.52 -0.97 -0.49
N ALA A 19 12.41 -1.05 -1.20
CA ALA A 19 11.46 -2.13 -1.04
C ALA A 19 12.07 -3.38 -1.69
N ILE A 20 12.83 -4.18 -0.93
CA ILE A 20 13.12 -5.55 -1.36
C ILE A 20 11.79 -6.30 -1.30
N PRO A 21 11.26 -6.83 -2.42
CA PRO A 21 10.04 -7.60 -2.38
C PRO A 21 10.26 -8.81 -1.47
N PRO A 22 9.42 -9.02 -0.44
CA PRO A 22 9.36 -10.30 0.25
C PRO A 22 9.26 -11.43 -0.78
N ALA A 23 9.89 -12.58 -0.55
CA ALA A 23 9.87 -13.70 -1.50
C ALA A 23 8.44 -14.04 -1.99
N ALA A 24 7.47 -13.96 -1.08
CA ALA A 24 6.04 -14.13 -1.37
C ALA A 24 5.49 -13.18 -2.44
N VAL A 25 5.96 -11.93 -2.54
CA VAL A 25 5.53 -10.99 -3.59
C VAL A 25 5.98 -11.49 -4.96
N THR A 26 7.25 -11.87 -5.08
CA THR A 26 7.79 -12.39 -6.34
C THR A 26 7.13 -13.72 -6.74
N GLU A 27 6.84 -14.59 -5.77
CA GLU A 27 6.25 -15.91 -6.01
C GLU A 27 4.74 -15.86 -6.35
N LEU A 28 3.96 -15.01 -5.66
CA LEU A 28 2.50 -15.00 -5.78
C LEU A 28 1.96 -13.92 -6.74
N VAL A 29 2.70 -12.84 -6.93
CA VAL A 29 2.24 -11.65 -7.69
C VAL A 29 3.19 -11.33 -8.86
N GLY A 30 4.42 -11.83 -8.84
CA GLY A 30 5.47 -11.51 -9.80
C GLY A 30 6.12 -10.13 -9.54
N PRO A 31 7.01 -9.66 -10.43
CA PRO A 31 7.66 -8.36 -10.25
C PRO A 31 6.64 -7.23 -10.21
N VAL A 32 6.80 -6.29 -9.28
CA VAL A 32 5.98 -5.08 -9.16
C VAL A 32 6.89 -3.86 -9.32
N PRO A 33 6.65 -2.98 -10.29
CA PRO A 33 7.50 -1.81 -10.51
C PRO A 33 7.37 -0.80 -9.36
N ALA A 34 8.40 0.03 -9.18
CA ALA A 34 8.40 1.12 -8.18
C ALA A 34 7.26 2.12 -8.38
N ARG A 35 6.86 2.36 -9.64
CA ARG A 35 5.69 3.16 -10.01
C ARG A 35 4.64 2.23 -10.58
N LEU A 36 3.51 2.08 -9.89
CA LEU A 36 2.38 1.31 -10.40
C LEU A 36 1.70 2.07 -11.54
N GLY A 37 1.55 1.41 -12.69
CA GLY A 37 0.65 1.86 -13.74
C GLY A 37 -0.70 1.12 -13.69
N THR A 38 -1.67 1.58 -14.48
CA THR A 38 -2.98 0.93 -14.62
C THR A 38 -2.87 -0.54 -15.04
N GLY A 39 -1.94 -0.86 -15.96
CA GLY A 39 -1.66 -2.24 -16.38
C GLY A 39 -1.14 -3.13 -15.24
N ASP A 40 -0.38 -2.57 -14.30
CA ASP A 40 0.08 -3.32 -13.12
C ASP A 40 -1.06 -3.58 -12.15
N VAL A 41 -1.92 -2.59 -11.90
CA VAL A 41 -3.12 -2.74 -11.07
C VAL A 41 -3.99 -3.88 -11.61
N VAL A 42 -4.31 -3.83 -12.90
CA VAL A 42 -5.09 -4.89 -13.56
C VAL A 42 -4.40 -6.24 -13.44
N ARG A 43 -3.06 -6.31 -13.43
CA ARG A 43 -2.34 -7.58 -13.27
C ARG A 43 -2.41 -8.12 -11.84
N VAL A 44 -2.28 -7.26 -10.83
CA VAL A 44 -2.08 -7.68 -9.42
C VAL A 44 -3.37 -7.81 -8.61
N VAL A 45 -4.44 -7.07 -8.93
CA VAL A 45 -5.70 -7.15 -8.17
C VAL A 45 -6.27 -8.58 -8.24
N GLY A 46 -6.61 -9.10 -7.06
CA GLY A 46 -7.08 -10.46 -6.82
C GLY A 46 -5.98 -11.54 -6.87
N ARG A 47 -4.69 -11.18 -6.95
CA ARG A 47 -3.58 -12.15 -6.97
C ARG A 47 -3.01 -12.41 -5.58
N GLY A 48 -2.84 -13.69 -5.26
CA GLY A 48 -2.40 -14.17 -3.95
C GLY A 48 -3.51 -14.94 -3.23
N ASP A 49 -3.14 -15.62 -2.15
CA ASP A 49 -4.05 -16.47 -1.40
C ASP A 49 -4.80 -15.73 -0.29
N GLY A 50 -5.89 -16.32 0.21
CA GLY A 50 -6.61 -15.85 1.39
C GLY A 50 -7.69 -14.80 1.12
N LEU A 51 -8.21 -14.20 2.20
CA LEU A 51 -9.30 -13.22 2.11
C LEU A 51 -8.83 -11.82 1.66
N THR A 52 -7.56 -11.50 1.86
CA THR A 52 -6.91 -10.30 1.34
C THR A 52 -5.73 -10.75 0.47
N PRO A 53 -5.96 -10.95 -0.83
CA PRO A 53 -4.88 -11.34 -1.73
C PRO A 53 -3.71 -10.36 -1.65
N LEU A 54 -2.49 -10.88 -1.65
CA LEU A 54 -1.26 -10.09 -1.50
C LEU A 54 -1.18 -8.90 -2.49
N GLY A 55 -1.65 -9.10 -3.72
CA GLY A 55 -1.70 -8.05 -4.73
C GLY A 55 -2.61 -6.87 -4.34
N ASP A 56 -3.70 -7.15 -3.63
CA ASP A 56 -4.61 -6.10 -3.15
C ASP A 56 -4.00 -5.35 -1.96
N ASP A 57 -3.34 -6.05 -1.05
CA ASP A 57 -2.65 -5.43 0.08
C ASP A 57 -1.57 -4.45 -0.39
N ILE A 58 -0.83 -4.81 -1.45
CA ILE A 58 0.14 -3.92 -2.10
C ILE A 58 -0.53 -2.67 -2.66
N VAL A 59 -1.65 -2.82 -3.37
CA VAL A 59 -2.39 -1.69 -3.95
C VAL A 59 -2.98 -0.80 -2.85
N CYS A 60 -3.55 -1.38 -1.80
CA CYS A 60 -4.06 -0.66 -0.62
C CYS A 60 -2.97 0.21 0.02
N GLY A 61 -1.80 -0.39 0.31
CA GLY A 61 -0.68 0.35 0.91
C GLY A 61 -0.16 1.48 0.01
N TRP A 62 -0.13 1.25 -1.30
CA TRP A 62 0.29 2.26 -2.28
C TRP A 62 -0.69 3.44 -2.37
N LEU A 63 -2.00 3.16 -2.45
CA LEU A 63 -3.05 4.17 -2.49
C LEU A 63 -3.08 5.01 -1.22
N ALA A 64 -3.03 4.35 -0.05
CA ALA A 64 -3.08 5.02 1.23
C ALA A 64 -1.94 6.03 1.43
N VAL A 65 -0.71 5.71 0.97
CA VAL A 65 0.41 6.66 1.02
C VAL A 65 0.20 7.85 0.08
N HIS A 66 -0.38 7.65 -1.11
CA HIS A 66 -0.72 8.77 -1.99
C HIS A 66 -1.76 9.69 -1.34
N ARG A 67 -2.78 9.14 -0.66
CA ARG A 67 -3.75 9.92 0.10
C ARG A 67 -3.11 10.65 1.29
N ALA A 68 -2.21 10.01 2.01
CA ALA A 68 -1.41 10.65 3.06
C ALA A 68 -0.56 11.81 2.52
N ALA A 69 -0.10 11.72 1.26
CA ALA A 69 0.65 12.78 0.59
C ALA A 69 -0.24 13.88 0.00
N GLY A 70 -1.57 13.75 0.05
CA GLY A 70 -2.50 14.65 -0.64
C GLY A 70 -2.44 14.54 -2.16
N VAL A 71 -2.02 13.38 -2.69
CA VAL A 71 -1.89 13.11 -4.13
C VAL A 71 -3.03 12.21 -4.58
N ASP A 72 -3.83 12.73 -5.51
CA ASP A 72 -4.88 11.97 -6.18
C ASP A 72 -4.30 11.07 -7.27
N THR A 73 -4.92 9.91 -7.47
CA THR A 73 -4.47 8.89 -8.41
C THR A 73 -5.61 8.40 -9.32
N PRO A 74 -6.32 9.31 -10.03
CA PRO A 74 -7.61 9.00 -10.65
C PRO A 74 -7.56 7.83 -11.65
N GLU A 75 -6.47 7.70 -12.42
CA GLU A 75 -6.31 6.59 -13.36
C GLU A 75 -6.15 5.23 -12.65
N ILE A 76 -5.42 5.22 -11.52
CA ILE A 76 -5.24 4.03 -10.69
C ILE A 76 -6.54 3.69 -9.97
N ASP A 77 -7.24 4.67 -9.43
CA ASP A 77 -8.54 4.49 -8.76
C ASP A 77 -9.55 3.86 -9.72
N ALA A 78 -9.63 4.37 -10.95
CA ALA A 78 -10.49 3.81 -11.99
C ALA A 78 -10.07 2.36 -12.35
N ALA A 79 -8.77 2.09 -12.47
CA ALA A 79 -8.27 0.74 -12.74
C ALA A 79 -8.63 -0.23 -11.60
N VAL A 80 -8.49 0.17 -10.34
CA VAL A 80 -8.88 -0.63 -9.16
C VAL A 80 -10.38 -0.91 -9.19
N ARG A 81 -11.21 0.13 -9.37
CA ARG A 81 -12.68 -0.01 -9.44
C ARG A 81 -13.12 -0.97 -10.56
N SER A 82 -12.41 -0.99 -11.68
CA SER A 82 -12.68 -1.91 -12.79
C SER A 82 -12.34 -3.38 -12.52
N CYS A 83 -11.64 -3.68 -11.42
CA CYS A 83 -11.15 -5.02 -11.09
C CYS A 83 -11.71 -5.57 -9.76
N LEU A 84 -12.63 -4.87 -9.09
CA LEU A 84 -13.12 -5.29 -7.75
C LEU A 84 -13.85 -6.63 -7.76
N ASP A 85 -14.42 -7.04 -8.89
CA ASP A 85 -15.06 -8.34 -9.10
C ASP A 85 -14.08 -9.52 -9.12
N ARG A 86 -12.78 -9.24 -9.22
CA ARG A 86 -11.71 -10.25 -9.29
C ARG A 86 -11.11 -10.60 -7.94
N THR A 87 -11.56 -9.97 -6.87
CA THR A 87 -11.10 -10.23 -5.52
C THR A 87 -12.26 -10.58 -4.58
N THR A 88 -11.96 -10.82 -3.31
CA THR A 88 -12.98 -11.09 -2.29
C THR A 88 -13.74 -9.82 -1.94
N LEU A 89 -14.97 -9.96 -1.43
CA LEU A 89 -15.76 -8.83 -0.95
C LEU A 89 -15.03 -8.02 0.14
N LEU A 90 -14.31 -8.71 1.03
CA LEU A 90 -13.51 -8.06 2.06
C LEU A 90 -12.45 -7.17 1.42
N SER A 91 -11.62 -7.73 0.54
CA SER A 91 -10.53 -7.00 -0.10
C SER A 91 -11.03 -5.86 -1.00
N ALA A 92 -12.12 -6.07 -1.72
CA ALA A 92 -12.76 -5.01 -2.51
C ALA A 92 -13.20 -3.82 -1.64
N THR A 93 -13.72 -4.11 -0.44
CA THR A 93 -14.07 -3.07 0.54
C THR A 93 -12.83 -2.34 1.05
N LEU A 94 -11.72 -3.06 1.31
CA LEU A 94 -10.46 -2.45 1.75
C LEU A 94 -9.84 -1.55 0.68
N LEU A 95 -9.88 -1.98 -0.58
CA LEU A 95 -9.43 -1.19 -1.73
C LEU A 95 -10.25 0.09 -1.87
N ASP A 96 -11.58 0.01 -1.75
CA ASP A 96 -12.44 1.19 -1.77
C ASP A 96 -12.16 2.13 -0.60
N CYS A 97 -11.98 1.60 0.62
CA CYS A 97 -11.51 2.38 1.77
C CYS A 97 -10.18 3.10 1.46
N ALA A 98 -9.18 2.40 0.91
CA ALA A 98 -7.88 2.99 0.59
C ALA A 98 -7.98 4.11 -0.47
N ILE A 99 -8.89 3.98 -1.45
CA ILE A 99 -9.19 5.05 -2.43
C ILE A 99 -9.68 6.33 -1.71
N HIS A 100 -10.46 6.18 -0.64
CA HIS A 100 -10.95 7.28 0.20
C HIS A 100 -9.96 7.71 1.30
N GLY A 101 -8.76 7.12 1.35
CA GLY A 101 -7.77 7.42 2.38
C GLY A 101 -8.10 6.83 3.75
N GLU A 102 -8.92 5.78 3.81
CA GLU A 102 -9.23 5.04 5.03
C GLU A 102 -8.38 3.78 5.14
N VAL A 103 -7.86 3.50 6.34
CA VAL A 103 -6.91 2.40 6.59
C VAL A 103 -7.14 1.72 7.95
N ILE A 104 -6.45 0.60 8.20
CA ILE A 104 -6.33 0.04 9.55
C ILE A 104 -5.47 0.92 10.46
N ALA A 105 -5.71 0.82 11.77
CA ALA A 105 -4.99 1.60 12.78
C ALA A 105 -3.47 1.36 12.75
N GLU A 106 -3.03 0.13 12.50
CA GLU A 106 -1.61 -0.25 12.41
C GLU A 106 -0.92 0.46 11.23
N PHE A 107 -1.64 0.61 10.12
CA PHE A 107 -1.13 1.32 8.95
C PHE A 107 -1.07 2.82 9.20
N ALA A 108 -2.12 3.41 9.77
CA ALA A 108 -2.11 4.82 10.18
C ALA A 108 -0.96 5.12 11.15
N ALA A 109 -0.73 4.24 12.13
CA ALA A 109 0.37 4.38 13.08
C ALA A 109 1.76 4.23 12.43
N TYR A 110 1.89 3.35 11.42
CA TYR A 110 3.11 3.27 10.60
C TYR A 110 3.36 4.58 9.86
N VAL A 111 2.38 5.09 9.09
CA VAL A 111 2.50 6.34 8.33
C VAL A 111 2.88 7.52 9.24
N ALA A 112 2.21 7.66 10.39
CA ALA A 112 2.51 8.72 11.36
C ALA A 112 3.93 8.65 11.96
N SER A 113 4.59 7.49 11.88
CA SER A 113 5.92 7.27 12.46
C SER A 113 7.07 7.38 11.46
N LEU A 114 6.79 7.60 10.17
CA LEU A 114 7.82 7.67 9.12
C LEU A 114 8.90 8.72 9.45
N GLY A 115 10.17 8.31 9.38
CA GLY A 115 11.32 9.15 9.71
C GLY A 115 11.58 9.32 11.21
N SER A 116 10.83 8.64 12.08
CA SER A 116 11.04 8.66 13.53
C SER A 116 11.74 7.41 14.05
N VAL A 117 12.25 7.46 15.28
CA VAL A 117 12.83 6.30 15.98
C VAL A 117 11.81 5.17 16.21
N ALA A 118 10.50 5.47 16.13
CA ALA A 118 9.43 4.49 16.31
C ALA A 118 9.08 3.73 15.01
N GLU A 119 9.55 4.19 13.85
CA GLU A 119 9.20 3.62 12.54
C GLU A 119 9.45 2.10 12.48
N PRO A 120 10.61 1.55 12.90
CA PRO A 120 10.85 0.12 12.78
C PRO A 120 9.88 -0.72 13.60
N ALA A 121 9.53 -0.25 14.80
CA ALA A 121 8.57 -0.94 15.67
C ALA A 121 7.15 -0.89 15.10
N ARG A 122 6.75 0.23 14.50
CA ARG A 122 5.44 0.37 13.84
C ARG A 122 5.34 -0.44 12.55
N ALA A 123 6.43 -0.51 11.78
CA ALA A 123 6.52 -1.39 10.63
C ALA A 123 6.41 -2.86 11.05
N ALA A 124 7.08 -3.28 12.13
CA ALA A 124 6.95 -4.65 12.65
C ALA A 124 5.52 -4.96 13.12
N ALA A 125 4.86 -4.01 13.79
CA ALA A 125 3.47 -4.15 14.22
C ALA A 125 2.51 -4.30 13.03
N LEU A 126 2.67 -3.47 11.99
CA LEU A 126 1.90 -3.60 10.75
C LEU A 126 2.18 -4.94 10.07
N ALA A 127 3.44 -5.38 9.99
CA ALA A 127 3.80 -6.66 9.37
C ALA A 127 3.16 -7.87 10.06
N ALA A 128 2.81 -7.77 11.34
CA ALA A 128 2.14 -8.82 12.10
C ALA A 128 0.61 -8.90 11.83
N VAL A 129 0.05 -7.98 11.04
CA VAL A 129 -1.36 -8.01 10.64
C VAL A 129 -1.58 -9.07 9.55
N GLY A 130 -2.43 -10.04 9.84
CA GLY A 130 -2.72 -11.14 8.91
C GLY A 130 -1.51 -12.05 8.67
N HIS A 131 -1.64 -12.97 7.71
CA HIS A 131 -0.51 -13.85 7.37
C HIS A 131 0.52 -13.14 6.48
N THR A 132 0.03 -12.52 5.40
CA THR A 132 0.83 -11.79 4.41
C THR A 132 0.38 -10.35 4.23
N SER A 133 -0.80 -9.98 4.75
CA SER A 133 -1.47 -8.72 4.44
C SER A 133 -0.68 -7.50 4.88
N GLY A 134 -0.25 -7.48 6.15
CA GLY A 134 0.58 -6.42 6.70
C GLY A 134 1.90 -6.22 5.95
N GLY A 135 2.53 -7.33 5.54
CA GLY A 135 3.72 -7.30 4.69
C GLY A 135 3.45 -6.71 3.30
N GLY A 136 2.32 -7.07 2.68
CA GLY A 136 1.87 -6.51 1.40
C GLY A 136 1.63 -5.00 1.47
N MET A 137 0.92 -4.55 2.50
CA MET A 137 0.66 -3.12 2.74
C MET A 137 1.96 -2.33 2.94
N LEU A 138 2.90 -2.84 3.74
CA LEU A 138 4.22 -2.22 3.92
C LEU A 138 5.00 -2.11 2.61
N TYR A 139 4.96 -3.17 1.79
CA TYR A 139 5.64 -3.16 0.51
C TYR A 139 5.03 -2.11 -0.44
N GLY A 140 3.70 -2.08 -0.56
CA GLY A 140 2.97 -1.06 -1.32
C GLY A 140 3.27 0.37 -0.87
N ALA A 141 3.30 0.60 0.44
CA ALA A 141 3.63 1.90 1.03
C ALA A 141 5.04 2.37 0.62
N ARG A 142 6.04 1.48 0.67
CA ARG A 142 7.42 1.81 0.28
C ARG A 142 7.56 2.09 -1.22
N LEU A 143 6.81 1.37 -2.07
CA LEU A 143 6.76 1.68 -3.51
C LEU A 143 6.23 3.11 -3.74
N ALA A 144 5.14 3.48 -3.05
CA ALA A 144 4.57 4.82 -3.14
C ALA A 144 5.55 5.90 -2.65
N LEU A 145 6.20 5.71 -1.50
CA LEU A 145 7.21 6.65 -0.98
C LEU A 145 8.37 6.83 -1.98
N THR A 146 8.85 5.76 -2.59
CA THR A 146 9.90 5.80 -3.62
C THR A 146 9.44 6.57 -4.86
N ALA A 147 8.20 6.33 -5.31
CA ALA A 147 7.62 7.03 -6.46
C ALA A 147 7.49 8.54 -6.22
N LEU A 148 7.04 8.94 -5.04
CA LEU A 148 6.84 10.33 -4.65
C LEU A 148 8.17 11.10 -4.49
N GLN A 149 9.22 10.44 -3.97
CA GLN A 149 10.57 11.02 -3.92
C GLN A 149 11.14 11.29 -5.31
N GLY A 150 10.84 10.43 -6.28
CA GLY A 150 11.27 10.59 -7.68
C GLY A 150 10.48 11.64 -8.48
N VAL A 151 9.55 12.37 -7.87
CA VAL A 151 8.83 13.52 -8.46
C VAL A 151 9.37 14.85 -7.91
N ALA A 152 10.08 14.83 -6.78
CA ALA A 152 10.66 16.00 -6.12
C ALA A 152 12.10 16.34 -6.58
N ALA A 153 12.61 15.67 -7.62
CA ALA A 153 13.97 15.84 -8.16
C ALA A 153 13.95 16.43 -9.59
#